data_AF-A0A3E5AKU6-F1
#
_entry.id   AF-A0A3E5AKU6-F1
#
_cell.length_a   1.000
_cell.length_b   1.000
_cell.length_c   1.000
_cell.angle_alpha   90.00
_cell.angle_beta   90.00
_cell.angle_gamma   90.00
#
_symmetry.space_group_name_H-M   'P 1'
#
loop_
_entity.id
_entity.type
_entity.pdbx_description
1 polymer ?
#
loop_
_entity_poly.entity_id
_entity_poly.type
_entity_poly.pdbx_seq_one_letter_code
_entity_poly.pdbx_strand_id
1 'polypeptide(L)'
;MEGTEKEWETLLHHLLSNGYDPDEYLNTMDNIQTAIADKKYLEEHPEEADKEELSYIDDDIEVWEEELNDMREDWKPEKEPNMDEEIELLKKWVKER
;
A
#
# COMPACT_ATOMS: atom_id res chain seq x y z
N MET A 1 28.04 1.23 -1.91
CA MET A 1 27.01 2.02 -2.62
C MET A 1 26.86 3.30 -1.83
N GLU A 2 27.22 4.44 -2.42
CA GLU A 2 27.03 5.76 -1.80
C GLU A 2 25.63 6.25 -2.18
N GLY A 3 24.63 5.91 -1.38
CA GLY A 3 23.35 6.59 -1.44
C GLY A 3 23.45 7.92 -0.68
N THR A 4 22.77 8.96 -1.13
CA THR A 4 22.70 10.23 -0.37
C THR A 4 21.85 10.04 0.89
N GLU A 5 22.07 10.77 1.99
CA GLU A 5 21.21 10.70 3.21
C GLU A 5 19.71 10.71 2.86
N LYS A 6 19.33 11.49 1.83
CA LYS A 6 17.96 11.57 1.32
C LYS A 6 17.42 10.27 0.70
N GLU A 7 18.27 9.42 0.11
CA GLU A 7 17.86 8.14 -0.47
C GLU A 7 17.61 7.07 0.60
N TRP A 8 18.33 7.11 1.72
CA TRP A 8 18.18 6.15 2.83
C TRP A 8 16.91 6.38 3.66
N GLU A 9 16.31 7.57 3.55
CA GLU A 9 15.06 7.92 4.24
C GLU A 9 13.80 7.52 3.47
N THR A 10 13.92 7.10 2.20
CA THR A 10 12.77 6.77 1.35
C THR A 10 12.08 5.49 1.79
N LEU A 11 10.78 5.39 1.49
CA LEU A 11 10.00 4.17 1.69
C LEU A 11 10.58 3.02 0.86
N LEU A 12 11.01 3.31 -0.38
CA LEU A 12 11.67 2.33 -1.24
C LEU A 12 12.88 1.70 -0.55
N HIS A 13 13.76 2.53 0.02
CA HIS A 13 14.93 2.03 0.71
C HIS A 13 14.55 1.22 1.96
N HIS A 14 13.58 1.69 2.73
CA HIS A 14 13.08 0.98 3.91
C HIS A 14 12.54 -0.42 3.56
N LEU A 15 11.67 -0.53 2.56
CA LEU A 15 11.09 -1.80 2.11
C LEU A 15 12.20 -2.79 1.69
N LEU A 16 13.11 -2.34 0.84
CA LEU A 16 14.22 -3.17 0.36
C LEU A 16 15.16 -3.61 1.49
N SER A 17 15.44 -2.74 2.46
CA SER A 17 16.30 -3.06 3.60
C SER A 17 15.67 -4.04 4.58
N ASN A 18 14.34 -4.08 4.67
CA ASN A 18 13.59 -5.04 5.49
C ASN A 18 13.18 -6.32 4.72
N GLY A 19 13.49 -6.39 3.42
CA GLY A 19 13.23 -7.57 2.59
C GLY A 19 11.83 -7.64 2.00
N TYR A 20 11.05 -6.56 2.08
CA TYR A 20 9.76 -6.44 1.42
C TYR A 20 9.95 -6.15 -0.08
N ASP A 21 9.07 -6.68 -0.94
CA ASP A 21 9.05 -6.33 -2.37
C ASP A 21 8.23 -5.04 -2.58
N PRO A 22 8.82 -3.97 -3.15
CA PRO A 22 8.07 -2.78 -3.54
C PRO A 22 6.84 -3.04 -4.41
N ASP A 23 6.87 -4.10 -5.24
CA ASP A 23 5.71 -4.49 -6.05
C ASP A 23 4.56 -5.03 -5.18
N GLU A 24 4.89 -5.79 -4.13
CA GLU A 24 3.89 -6.30 -3.17
C GLU A 24 3.21 -5.14 -2.43
N TYR A 25 3.97 -4.15 -1.96
CA TYR A 25 3.41 -2.95 -1.32
C TYR A 25 2.43 -2.21 -2.24
N LEU A 26 2.79 -2.02 -3.53
CA LEU A 26 1.90 -1.38 -4.51
C LEU A 26 0.66 -2.23 -4.80
N ASN A 27 0.80 -3.54 -4.94
CA ASN A 27 -0.31 -4.45 -5.17
C ASN A 27 -1.29 -4.45 -3.98
N THR A 28 -0.81 -4.46 -2.74
CA THR A 28 -1.67 -4.35 -1.55
C THR A 28 -2.44 -3.03 -1.52
N MET A 29 -1.80 -1.91 -1.91
CA MET A 29 -2.50 -0.63 -2.07
C MET A 29 -3.60 -0.68 -3.16
N ASP A 30 -3.31 -1.28 -4.31
CA ASP A 30 -4.26 -1.40 -5.42
C ASP A 30 -5.44 -2.33 -5.06
N ASN A 31 -5.20 -3.38 -4.28
CA ASN A 31 -6.23 -4.27 -3.75
C ASN A 31 -7.21 -3.53 -2.84
N ILE A 32 -6.70 -2.73 -1.89
CA ILE A 32 -7.54 -1.90 -1.00
C ILE A 32 -8.38 -0.92 -1.83
N GLN A 33 -7.78 -0.24 -2.81
CA GLN A 33 -8.52 0.71 -3.66
C GLN A 33 -9.64 0.03 -4.45
N THR A 34 -9.36 -1.17 -4.97
CA THR A 34 -10.34 -1.99 -5.70
C THR A 34 -11.47 -2.41 -4.77
N ALA A 35 -11.15 -2.95 -3.59
CA ALA A 35 -12.14 -3.38 -2.60
C ALA A 35 -13.03 -2.23 -2.11
N ILE A 36 -12.46 -1.03 -1.89
CA ILE A 36 -13.24 0.17 -1.56
C ILE A 36 -14.21 0.53 -2.69
N ALA A 37 -13.76 0.44 -3.96
CA ALA A 37 -14.60 0.71 -5.11
C ALA A 37 -15.73 -0.31 -5.25
N ASP A 38 -15.42 -1.59 -5.08
CA ASP A 38 -16.40 -2.69 -5.14
C ASP A 38 -17.42 -2.58 -4.02
N LYS A 39 -16.97 -2.32 -2.78
CA LYS A 39 -17.87 -2.06 -1.64
C LYS A 39 -18.84 -0.93 -1.95
N LYS A 40 -18.32 0.20 -2.45
CA LYS A 40 -19.14 1.36 -2.79
C LYS A 40 -20.16 1.02 -3.89
N TYR A 41 -19.75 0.26 -4.91
CA TYR A 41 -20.67 -0.21 -5.95
C TYR A 41 -21.80 -1.05 -5.34
N LEU A 42 -21.48 -2.04 -4.51
CA LEU A 42 -22.48 -2.89 -3.86
C LEU A 42 -23.42 -2.11 -2.92
N GLU A 43 -22.91 -1.09 -2.22
CA GLU A 43 -23.74 -0.18 -1.41
C GLU A 43 -24.73 0.65 -2.27
N GLU A 44 -24.33 1.04 -3.48
CA GLU A 44 -25.20 1.73 -4.47
C GLU A 44 -26.16 0.76 -5.20
N HIS A 45 -25.85 -0.54 -5.19
CA HIS A 45 -26.59 -1.63 -5.84
C HIS A 45 -27.01 -2.73 -4.84
N PRO A 46 -27.86 -2.41 -3.85
CA PRO A 46 -28.22 -3.34 -2.77
C PRO A 46 -29.00 -4.58 -3.24
N GLU A 47 -29.51 -4.60 -4.47
CA GLU A 47 -30.08 -5.78 -5.13
C GLU A 47 -29.04 -6.81 -5.61
N GLU A 48 -27.80 -6.35 -5.84
CA GLU A 48 -26.65 -7.17 -6.21
C GLU A 48 -25.81 -7.53 -4.97
N ALA A 49 -25.92 -6.76 -3.89
CA ALA A 49 -25.15 -6.94 -2.67
C ALA A 49 -25.65 -8.10 -1.79
N ASP A 50 -24.77 -9.06 -1.52
CA ASP A 50 -24.90 -9.94 -0.36
C ASP A 50 -24.27 -9.26 0.88
N LYS A 51 -24.97 -9.30 2.01
CA LYS A 51 -24.44 -8.76 3.27
C LYS A 51 -23.22 -9.53 3.76
N GLU A 52 -23.15 -10.82 3.44
CA GLU A 52 -21.98 -11.65 3.75
C GLU A 52 -20.78 -11.20 2.90
N GLU A 53 -20.99 -10.91 1.62
CA GLU A 53 -19.98 -10.39 0.70
C GLU A 53 -19.42 -9.03 1.15
N LEU A 54 -20.29 -8.10 1.58
CA LEU A 54 -19.85 -6.81 2.13
C LEU A 54 -18.98 -6.95 3.39
N SER A 55 -19.27 -7.94 4.24
CA SER A 55 -18.47 -8.20 5.45
C SER A 55 -17.08 -8.74 5.10
N TYR A 56 -16.98 -9.62 4.10
CA TYR A 56 -15.68 -10.13 3.66
C TYR A 56 -14.81 -9.03 3.06
N ILE A 57 -15.40 -8.08 2.34
CA ILE A 57 -14.65 -6.93 1.81
C ILE A 57 -14.08 -6.06 2.95
N ASP A 58 -14.83 -5.87 4.03
CA ASP A 58 -14.32 -5.13 5.20
C ASP A 58 -13.17 -5.87 5.91
N ASP A 59 -13.30 -7.19 6.08
CA ASP A 59 -12.24 -8.02 6.65
C ASP A 59 -10.97 -8.01 5.78
N ASP A 60 -11.12 -8.10 4.45
CA ASP A 60 -10.00 -8.06 3.49
C ASP A 60 -9.27 -6.70 3.53
N ILE A 61 -10.03 -5.59 3.59
CA ILE A 61 -9.45 -4.24 3.73
C ILE A 61 -8.66 -4.12 5.04
N GLU A 62 -9.21 -4.59 6.17
CA GLU A 62 -8.52 -4.54 7.47
C GLU A 62 -7.18 -5.30 7.44
N VAL A 63 -7.17 -6.50 6.85
CA VAL A 63 -5.95 -7.31 6.70
C VAL A 63 -4.91 -6.58 5.84
N TRP A 64 -5.29 -6.04 4.69
CA TRP A 64 -4.34 -5.33 3.82
C TRP A 64 -3.85 -4.01 4.43
N GLU A 65 -4.68 -3.31 5.21
CA GLU A 65 -4.24 -2.13 5.96
C GLU A 65 -3.21 -2.50 7.04
N GLU A 66 -3.39 -3.63 7.73
CA GLU A 66 -2.41 -4.19 8.67
C GLU A 66 -1.09 -4.55 7.95
N GLU A 67 -1.15 -5.25 6.82
CA GLU A 67 0.04 -5.57 6.00
C GLU A 67 0.81 -4.31 5.59
N LEU A 68 0.11 -3.27 5.11
CA LEU A 68 0.76 -2.01 4.75
C LEU A 68 1.37 -1.30 5.96
N ASN A 69 0.77 -1.43 7.14
CA ASN A 69 1.32 -0.86 8.38
C ASN A 69 2.57 -1.61 8.82
N ASP A 70 2.56 -2.95 8.76
CA ASP A 70 3.71 -3.81 9.05
C ASP A 70 4.89 -3.53 8.11
N MET A 71 4.60 -3.33 6.82
CA MET A 71 5.61 -2.95 5.82
C MET A 71 6.22 -1.56 6.07
N ARG A 72 5.53 -0.69 6.82
CA ARG A 72 6.02 0.64 7.22
C ARG A 72 6.49 0.66 8.68
N GLU A 73 6.47 -0.47 9.38
CA GLU A 73 6.84 -0.53 10.79
C GLU A 73 8.28 -0.06 10.95
N ASP A 74 8.53 0.76 11.97
CA ASP A 74 9.84 1.37 12.25
C ASP A 74 10.41 2.30 11.16
N TRP A 75 9.72 2.52 10.05
CA TRP A 75 10.08 3.57 9.11
C TRP A 75 9.85 4.95 9.74
N LYS A 76 10.95 5.65 10.04
CA LYS A 76 10.96 6.92 10.76
C LYS A 76 11.83 7.93 9.99
N PRO A 77 11.33 8.50 8.88
CA PRO A 77 12.06 9.53 8.15
C PRO A 77 12.23 10.79 9.03
N GLU A 78 13.32 11.53 8.83
CA GLU A 78 13.60 12.75 9.62
C GLU A 78 12.55 13.86 9.40
N LYS A 79 11.92 13.86 8.22
CA LYS A 79 10.86 14.79 7.83
C LYS A 79 9.60 14.03 7.49
N GLU A 80 8.46 14.71 7.62
CA GLU A 80 7.18 14.18 7.14
C GLU A 80 7.30 13.85 5.64
N PRO A 81 7.12 12.58 5.25
CA PRO A 81 7.32 12.14 3.88
C PRO A 81 6.14 12.62 3.02
N ASN A 82 6.44 13.01 1.78
CA ASN A 82 5.39 13.18 0.78
C ASN A 82 5.04 11.81 0.20
N MET A 83 3.96 11.20 0.68
CA MET A 83 3.58 9.85 0.27
C MET A 83 3.32 9.72 -1.24
N ASP A 84 2.86 10.77 -1.92
CA ASP A 84 2.68 10.75 -3.37
C ASP A 84 4.03 10.61 -4.09
N GLU A 85 5.06 11.32 -3.62
CA GLU A 85 6.42 11.20 -4.17
C GLU A 85 7.06 9.84 -3.87
N GLU A 86 6.84 9.30 -2.67
CA GLU A 86 7.33 7.97 -2.27
C GLU A 86 6.68 6.87 -3.14
N ILE A 87 5.38 6.95 -3.38
CA ILE A 87 4.66 6.00 -4.24
C ILE A 87 5.14 6.10 -5.70
N GLU A 88 5.35 7.31 -6.23
CA GLU A 88 5.89 7.46 -7.59
C GLU A 88 7.32 6.92 -7.71
N LEU A 89 8.14 7.04 -6.64
CA LEU A 89 9.45 6.42 -6.58
C LEU A 89 9.36 4.89 -6.61
N LEU A 90 8.46 4.27 -5.83
CA LEU A 90 8.21 2.83 -5.85
C LEU A 90 7.80 2.36 -7.25
N LYS A 91 6.82 3.01 -7.87
CA LYS A 91 6.34 2.68 -9.22
C LYS A 91 7.46 2.77 -10.26
N LYS A 92 8.28 3.82 -10.18
CA LYS A 92 9.42 3.99 -11.08
C LYS A 92 10.41 2.84 -10.91
N TRP A 93 10.74 2.48 -9.67
CA TRP A 93 11.67 1.39 -9.38
C TRP A 93 11.14 0.04 -9.89
N VAL A 94 9.87 -0.30 -9.62
CA VAL A 94 9.24 -1.54 -10.09
C VAL A 94 9.25 -1.64 -11.62
N LYS A 95 8.98 -0.53 -12.31
CA LYS A 95 8.98 -0.47 -13.78
C LYS A 95 10.39 -0.59 -14.40
N GLU A 96 11.42 -0.13 -13.70
CA GLU A 96 12.80 -0.10 -14.19
C GLU A 96 13.63 -1.35 -13.79
N ARG A 97 13.05 -2.25 -12.98
CA ARG A 97 13.67 -3.51 -12.53
C ARG A 97 13.80 -4.56 -13.63
#